data_AF-A0A2I0WW80-F1
#
_entry.id   AF-A0A2I0WW80-F1
#
_cell.length_a   1.000
_cell.length_b   1.000
_cell.length_c   1.000
_cell.angle_alpha   90.00
_cell.angle_beta   90.00
_cell.angle_gamma   90.00
#
_symmetry.space_group_name_H-M   'P 1'
#
loop_
_entity.id
_entity.type
_entity.pdbx_description
1 polymer ?
#
loop_
_entity_poly.entity_id
_entity_poly.type
_entity_poly.pdbx_seq_one_letter_code
_entity_poly.pdbx_strand_id
1 'polypeptide(L)'
;MYGWPNTYVFSKAMGEILLGHLRGEKPLVIMHPTIITSVYKGSLTGWIEGCRTIDSVILGYAKGDILCFLGDPEVVIDLIPGDMVVNAMILAIATHSNVIYHVSSSVRNLVKLSTIEKCFYQYIAKNRPTRSDGKEIKANKFHFIRTMPIFHRYMLLHYRLPLEVFDDSNLESLRKAMVNNDEMKLFDCDPKHIEWDDYLINFHIPGVIKYLLK
;
A
#
# COMPACT_ATOMS: atom_id res chain seq x y z
N MET A 1 -19.99 -3.59 3.47
CA MET A 1 -19.47 -3.14 4.78
C MET A 1 -20.50 -2.20 5.38
N TYR A 2 -21.00 -2.46 6.59
CA TYR A 2 -22.11 -1.75 7.25
C TYR A 2 -21.81 -0.26 7.57
N GLY A 3 -21.56 0.58 6.56
CA GLY A 3 -21.20 1.99 6.71
C GLY A 3 -19.72 2.26 7.05
N TRP A 4 -18.91 1.22 7.29
CA TRP A 4 -17.49 1.36 7.64
C TRP A 4 -16.57 1.39 6.42
N PRO A 5 -15.53 2.25 6.40
CA PRO A 5 -14.65 2.42 5.24
C PRO A 5 -13.82 1.18 4.88
N ASN A 6 -13.48 0.36 5.87
CA ASN A 6 -12.72 -0.87 5.69
C ASN A 6 -12.93 -1.83 6.89
N THR A 7 -12.41 -3.05 6.75
CA THR A 7 -12.49 -4.10 7.79
C THR A 7 -11.71 -3.75 9.06
N TYR A 8 -10.63 -2.97 8.95
CA TYR A 8 -9.86 -2.51 10.09
C TYR A 8 -10.69 -1.60 11.00
N VAL A 9 -11.30 -0.54 10.46
CA VAL A 9 -12.13 0.39 11.25
C VAL A 9 -13.32 -0.34 11.86
N PHE A 10 -13.95 -1.24 11.09
CA PHE A 10 -15.04 -2.07 11.60
C PHE A 10 -14.61 -2.93 12.81
N SER A 11 -13.46 -3.61 12.72
CA SER A 11 -12.98 -4.45 13.82
C SER A 11 -12.58 -3.64 15.06
N LYS A 12 -12.02 -2.44 14.90
CA LYS A 12 -11.74 -1.53 16.02
C LYS A 12 -13.01 -1.03 16.70
N ALA A 13 -14.02 -0.63 15.91
CA ALA A 13 -15.31 -0.21 16.44
C ALA A 13 -16.00 -1.34 17.23
N MET A 14 -15.99 -2.58 16.73
CA MET A 14 -16.49 -3.74 17.47
C MET A 14 -15.72 -3.96 18.78
N GLY A 15 -14.39 -3.80 18.76
CA GLY A 15 -13.55 -3.92 19.96
C GLY A 15 -13.91 -2.88 21.02
N GLU A 16 -14.16 -1.64 20.63
CA GLU A 16 -14.59 -0.57 21.56
C GLU A 16 -15.94 -0.88 22.19
N ILE A 17 -16.92 -1.34 21.40
CA ILE A 17 -18.24 -1.77 21.89
C ILE A 17 -18.08 -2.93 22.87
N LEU A 18 -17.24 -3.91 22.55
CA LEU A 18 -17.00 -5.07 23.42
C LEU A 18 -16.33 -4.65 24.73
N LEU A 19 -15.32 -3.77 24.69
CA LEU A 19 -14.67 -3.24 25.89
C LEU A 19 -15.65 -2.44 26.77
N GLY A 20 -16.54 -1.66 26.15
CA GLY A 20 -17.59 -0.94 26.86
C GLY A 20 -18.53 -1.87 27.64
N HIS A 21 -18.89 -3.03 27.07
CA HIS A 21 -19.73 -4.03 27.75
C HIS A 21 -18.97 -4.81 28.82
N LEU A 22 -17.69 -5.15 28.58
CA LEU A 22 -16.91 -6.03 29.46
C LEU A 22 -16.20 -5.33 30.61
N ARG A 23 -16.06 -3.99 30.60
CA ARG A 23 -15.26 -3.27 31.60
C ARG A 23 -15.79 -3.38 33.04
N GLY A 24 -17.09 -3.62 33.24
CA GLY A 24 -17.73 -3.52 34.55
C GLY A 24 -17.56 -2.12 35.15
N GLU A 25 -17.05 -2.04 36.38
CA GLU A 25 -16.78 -0.78 37.09
C GLU A 25 -15.37 -0.21 36.85
N LYS A 26 -14.53 -0.90 36.06
CA LYS A 26 -13.14 -0.49 35.86
C LYS A 26 -13.06 0.77 34.98
N PRO A 27 -12.13 1.71 35.29
CA PRO A 27 -11.84 2.82 34.40
C PRO A 27 -11.43 2.33 33.01
N LEU A 28 -12.02 2.92 31.97
CA LEU A 28 -11.76 2.65 30.56
C LEU A 28 -11.53 3.96 29.82
N VAL A 29 -10.33 4.11 29.28
CA VAL A 29 -9.97 5.15 28.33
C VAL A 29 -9.86 4.52 26.95
N ILE A 30 -10.45 5.16 25.94
CA ILE A 30 -10.28 4.78 24.53
C ILE A 30 -9.55 5.93 23.82
N MET A 31 -8.46 5.60 23.15
CA MET A 31 -7.65 6.56 22.41
C MET A 31 -7.85 6.35 20.92
N HIS A 32 -8.23 7.42 20.22
CA HIS A 32 -8.38 7.45 18.77
C HIS A 32 -7.27 8.30 18.15
N PRO A 33 -6.06 7.74 17.98
CA PRO A 33 -5.01 8.42 17.23
C PRO A 33 -5.33 8.39 15.73
N THR A 34 -4.89 9.44 15.06
CA THR A 34 -4.88 9.52 13.59
C THR A 34 -3.66 8.78 13.04
N ILE A 35 -3.27 9.02 11.78
CA ILE A 35 -2.12 8.33 11.19
C ILE A 35 -0.85 8.72 11.96
N ILE A 36 -0.32 7.76 12.73
CA ILE A 36 0.86 7.98 13.55
C ILE A 36 2.11 7.97 12.67
N THR A 37 2.89 9.04 12.72
CA THR A 37 4.16 9.21 12.01
C THR A 37 5.36 8.99 12.94
N SER A 38 6.57 9.29 12.46
CA SER A 38 7.80 9.26 13.24
C SER A 38 7.72 10.06 14.54
N VAL A 39 8.57 9.72 15.49
CA VAL A 39 8.78 10.51 16.72
C VAL A 39 9.35 11.89 16.38
N TYR A 40 8.71 12.95 16.86
CA TYR A 40 9.12 14.32 16.59
C TYR A 40 10.16 14.84 17.60
N LYS A 41 9.95 14.56 18.90
CA LYS A 41 10.87 14.97 19.97
C LYS A 41 11.16 13.81 20.92
N GLY A 42 12.35 13.82 21.53
CA GLY A 42 12.78 12.83 22.54
C GLY A 42 14.00 12.01 22.11
N SER A 43 14.31 10.98 22.89
CA SER A 43 15.51 10.13 22.71
C SER A 43 15.52 9.35 21.39
N LEU A 44 14.35 9.13 20.77
CA LEU A 44 14.19 8.40 19.51
C LEU A 44 13.73 9.31 18.35
N THR A 45 14.22 10.55 18.29
CA THR A 45 13.82 11.51 17.23
C THR A 45 13.99 10.92 15.83
N GLY A 46 12.93 10.95 15.02
CA GLY A 46 12.90 10.40 13.67
C GLY A 46 12.64 8.89 13.58
N TRP A 47 12.54 8.18 14.70
CA TRP A 47 12.27 6.73 14.70
C TRP A 47 10.86 6.41 14.21
N ILE A 48 10.75 5.33 13.42
CA ILE A 48 9.51 4.82 12.82
C ILE A 48 9.48 3.29 13.04
N GLU A 49 8.33 2.77 13.47
CA GLU A 49 8.09 1.32 13.57
C GLU A 49 7.33 0.82 12.33
N GLY A 50 8.05 0.06 11.48
CA GLY A 50 7.51 -0.54 10.27
C GLY A 50 7.20 0.45 9.15
N CYS A 51 6.83 -0.07 7.98
CA CYS A 51 6.40 0.73 6.85
C CYS A 51 4.86 0.80 6.82
N ARG A 52 4.28 1.98 7.02
CA ARG A 52 2.82 2.21 6.98
C ARG A 52 2.42 2.92 5.68
N THR A 53 1.16 3.36 5.60
CA THR A 53 0.57 3.92 4.37
C THR A 53 1.37 5.10 3.81
N ILE A 54 1.66 6.12 4.62
CA ILE A 54 2.39 7.30 4.15
C ILE A 54 3.86 6.97 3.82
N ASP A 55 4.47 6.10 4.61
CA ASP A 55 5.85 5.64 4.42
C ASP A 55 5.99 4.84 3.13
N SER A 56 5.01 4.02 2.79
CA SER A 56 4.97 3.24 1.55
C SER A 56 4.90 4.13 0.32
N VAL A 57 4.12 5.22 0.38
CA VAL A 57 4.06 6.22 -0.69
C VAL A 57 5.40 6.93 -0.85
N ILE A 58 5.99 7.36 0.27
CA ILE A 58 7.31 8.00 0.31
C ILE A 58 8.39 7.07 -0.29
N LEU A 59 8.43 5.82 0.14
CA LEU A 59 9.41 4.83 -0.31
C LEU A 59 9.22 4.43 -1.77
N GLY A 60 7.98 4.17 -2.19
CA GLY A 60 7.68 3.81 -3.58
C GLY A 60 8.04 4.94 -4.54
N TYR A 61 7.79 6.18 -4.14
CA TYR A 61 8.24 7.32 -4.93
C TYR A 61 9.77 7.46 -4.91
N ALA A 62 10.43 7.30 -3.75
CA ALA A 62 11.89 7.41 -3.64
C ALA A 62 12.61 6.36 -4.51
N LYS A 63 12.00 5.18 -4.68
CA LYS A 63 12.48 4.13 -5.59
C LYS A 63 12.16 4.40 -7.06
N GLY A 64 11.28 5.35 -7.37
CA GLY A 64 10.76 5.61 -8.71
C GLY A 64 9.67 4.64 -9.15
N ASP A 65 9.13 3.82 -8.24
CA ASP A 65 8.09 2.83 -8.52
C ASP A 65 6.70 3.50 -8.62
N ILE A 66 6.50 4.59 -7.87
CA ILE A 66 5.26 5.38 -7.87
C ILE A 66 5.48 6.67 -8.67
N LEU A 67 4.94 6.68 -9.89
CA LEU A 67 5.03 7.83 -10.80
C LEU A 67 3.82 8.78 -10.69
N CYS A 68 2.66 8.26 -10.29
CA CYS A 68 1.44 9.04 -10.09
C CYS A 68 0.67 8.54 -8.87
N PHE A 69 -0.16 9.39 -8.30
CA PHE A 69 -1.01 9.05 -7.17
C PHE A 69 -2.42 9.58 -7.38
N LEU A 70 -3.39 8.72 -7.11
CA LEU A 70 -4.79 9.09 -7.18
C LEU A 70 -5.18 9.83 -5.89
N GLY A 71 -5.43 11.12 -6.00
CA GLY A 71 -5.80 11.96 -4.87
C GLY A 71 -5.87 13.44 -5.24
N ASP A 72 -6.64 14.19 -4.47
CA ASP A 72 -6.63 15.66 -4.56
C ASP A 72 -5.52 16.20 -3.65
N PRO A 73 -4.52 16.93 -4.19
CA PRO A 73 -3.43 17.51 -3.41
C PRO A 73 -3.91 18.51 -2.35
N GLU A 74 -5.14 19.03 -2.45
CA GLU A 74 -5.71 19.95 -1.47
C GLU A 74 -6.37 19.24 -0.28
N VAL A 75 -6.47 17.91 -0.31
CA VAL A 75 -7.00 17.13 0.82
C VAL A 75 -6.11 17.29 2.04
N VAL A 76 -6.77 17.53 3.17
CA VAL A 76 -6.16 17.52 4.50
C VAL A 76 -5.91 16.08 4.91
N ILE A 77 -4.67 15.79 5.30
CA ILE A 77 -4.28 14.50 5.86
C ILE A 77 -4.08 14.67 7.36
N ASP A 78 -4.72 13.82 8.15
CA ASP A 78 -4.60 13.88 9.61
C ASP A 78 -3.45 12.98 10.08
N LEU A 79 -2.36 13.63 10.50
CA LEU A 79 -1.12 13.00 10.95
C LEU A 79 -0.85 13.39 12.41
N ILE A 80 -0.23 12.49 13.18
CA ILE A 80 0.21 12.82 14.53
C ILE A 80 1.56 12.15 14.84
N PRO A 81 2.56 12.87 15.40
CA PRO A 81 3.80 12.25 15.85
C PRO A 81 3.58 11.21 16.96
N GLY A 82 4.34 10.12 16.92
CA GLY A 82 4.21 9.02 17.88
C GLY A 82 4.40 9.45 19.34
N ASP A 83 5.36 10.32 19.61
CA ASP A 83 5.60 10.89 20.95
C ASP A 83 4.40 11.68 21.49
N MET A 84 3.68 12.41 20.63
CA MET A 84 2.48 13.12 21.05
C MET A 84 1.34 12.17 21.45
N VAL A 85 1.20 11.04 20.76
CA VAL A 85 0.22 10.01 21.12
C VAL A 85 0.58 9.38 22.47
N VAL A 86 1.85 9.05 22.69
CA VAL A 86 2.33 8.50 23.97
C VAL A 86 2.11 9.48 25.11
N ASN A 87 2.45 10.75 24.92
CA ASN A 87 2.23 11.78 25.93
C ASN A 87 0.75 11.94 26.27
N ALA A 88 -0.13 11.90 25.25
CA ALA A 88 -1.58 11.95 25.47
C ALA A 88 -2.08 10.72 26.24
N MET A 89 -1.56 9.53 25.95
CA MET A 89 -1.89 8.30 26.69
C MET A 89 -1.47 8.39 28.17
N ILE A 90 -0.24 8.82 28.45
CA ILE A 90 0.26 8.99 29.81
C ILE A 90 -0.62 9.99 30.59
N LEU A 91 -0.97 11.10 29.96
CA LEU A 91 -1.85 12.11 30.56
C LEU A 91 -3.24 11.53 30.85
N ALA A 92 -3.83 10.82 29.90
CA ALA A 92 -5.15 10.22 30.09
C ALA A 92 -5.16 9.21 31.26
N ILE A 93 -4.12 8.37 31.35
CA ILE A 93 -3.93 7.43 32.48
C ILE A 93 -3.85 8.19 33.80
N ALA A 94 -3.02 9.24 33.87
CA ALA A 94 -2.84 10.04 35.09
C ALA A 94 -4.14 10.74 35.55
N THR A 95 -5.04 11.06 34.62
CA THR A 95 -6.33 11.69 34.95
C THR A 95 -7.44 10.71 35.36
N HIS A 96 -7.21 9.39 35.26
CA HIS A 96 -8.18 8.35 35.61
C HIS A 96 -9.60 8.57 35.02
N SER A 97 -9.68 9.07 33.79
CA SER A 97 -10.95 9.41 33.16
C SER A 97 -11.61 8.22 32.47
N ASN A 98 -12.93 8.28 32.28
CA ASN A 98 -13.71 7.31 31.51
C ASN A 98 -14.15 7.93 30.16
N VAL A 99 -13.16 8.36 29.37
CA VAL A 99 -13.38 9.25 28.21
C VAL A 99 -12.72 8.69 26.95
N ILE A 100 -13.31 9.02 25.82
CA ILE A 100 -12.74 8.78 24.48
C ILE A 100 -11.97 10.03 24.06
N TYR A 101 -10.68 9.89 23.73
CA TYR A 101 -9.83 11.01 23.30
C TYR A 101 -9.41 10.84 21.83
N HIS A 102 -9.73 11.84 21.01
CA HIS A 102 -9.21 11.94 19.66
C HIS A 102 -7.84 12.64 19.67
N VAL A 103 -6.79 11.93 19.23
CA VAL A 103 -5.44 12.48 19.12
C VAL A 103 -5.15 12.76 17.64
N SER A 104 -5.44 14.00 17.23
CA SER A 104 -5.37 14.48 15.85
C SER A 104 -4.62 15.80 15.75
N SER A 105 -4.06 16.09 14.58
CA SER A 105 -3.56 17.43 14.27
C SER A 105 -4.57 18.23 13.46
N SER A 106 -5.38 17.59 12.62
CA SER A 106 -6.20 18.27 11.61
C SER A 106 -7.07 19.41 12.16
N VAL A 107 -7.74 19.24 13.30
CA VAL A 107 -8.64 20.27 13.85
C VAL A 107 -7.89 21.55 14.29
N ARG A 108 -6.60 21.45 14.62
CA ARG A 108 -5.81 22.56 15.19
C ARG A 108 -4.64 23.00 14.32
N ASN A 109 -4.10 22.12 13.50
CA ASN A 109 -2.93 22.33 12.67
C ASN A 109 -3.01 21.44 11.42
N LEU A 110 -3.70 21.95 10.41
CA LEU A 110 -3.97 21.24 9.16
C LEU A 110 -2.69 21.05 8.34
N VAL A 111 -2.50 19.84 7.81
CA VAL A 111 -1.51 19.58 6.77
C VAL A 111 -2.19 19.05 5.51
N LYS A 112 -1.92 19.69 4.37
CA LYS A 112 -2.40 19.27 3.06
C LYS A 112 -1.45 18.26 2.45
N LEU A 113 -1.97 17.39 1.59
CA LEU A 113 -1.16 16.45 0.82
C LEU A 113 -0.12 17.17 -0.07
N SER A 114 -0.46 18.33 -0.64
CA SER A 114 0.48 19.18 -1.39
C SER A 114 1.65 19.70 -0.54
N THR A 115 1.42 19.98 0.75
CA THR A 115 2.48 20.37 1.68
C THR A 115 3.48 19.23 1.87
N ILE A 116 2.98 18.00 1.99
CA ILE A 116 3.82 16.79 2.13
C ILE A 116 4.64 16.57 0.86
N GLU A 117 4.02 16.63 -0.31
CA GLU A 117 4.70 16.55 -1.61
C GLU A 117 5.83 17.58 -1.71
N LYS A 118 5.55 18.84 -1.38
CA LYS A 118 6.52 19.94 -1.41
C LYS A 118 7.70 19.68 -0.49
N CYS A 119 7.44 19.30 0.77
CA CYS A 119 8.49 18.98 1.74
C CYS A 119 9.37 17.82 1.25
N PHE A 120 8.75 16.80 0.65
CA PHE A 120 9.45 15.64 0.14
C PHE A 120 10.36 15.99 -1.06
N TYR A 121 9.83 16.73 -2.03
CA TYR A 121 10.59 17.24 -3.17
C TYR A 121 11.77 18.10 -2.71
N GLN A 122 11.56 19.02 -1.76
CA GLN A 122 12.61 19.88 -1.20
C GLN A 122 13.69 19.08 -0.49
N TYR A 123 13.30 18.04 0.26
CA TYR A 123 14.25 17.17 0.95
C TYR A 123 15.16 16.43 -0.04
N ILE A 124 14.61 15.83 -1.10
CA ILE A 124 15.42 15.13 -2.11
C ILE A 124 16.31 16.10 -2.88
N ALA A 125 15.75 17.22 -3.34
CA ALA A 125 16.50 18.22 -4.10
C ALA A 125 17.69 18.78 -3.30
N LYS A 126 17.54 18.95 -1.99
CA LYS A 126 18.58 19.46 -1.10
C LYS A 126 19.62 18.40 -0.72
N ASN A 127 19.18 17.21 -0.32
CA ASN A 127 20.06 16.21 0.31
C ASN A 127 20.60 15.15 -0.66
N ARG A 128 20.00 15.01 -1.85
CA ARG A 128 20.35 14.01 -2.88
C ARG A 128 20.58 12.61 -2.27
N PRO A 129 19.57 12.07 -1.54
CA PRO A 129 19.75 10.78 -0.87
C PRO A 129 20.00 9.67 -1.89
N THR A 130 20.84 8.70 -1.52
CA THR A 130 21.17 7.55 -2.35
C THR A 130 20.39 6.32 -1.90
N ARG A 131 20.03 5.47 -2.87
CA ARG A 131 19.47 4.13 -2.62
C ARG A 131 20.57 3.19 -2.14
N SER A 132 20.16 2.02 -1.65
CA SER A 132 21.06 0.93 -1.25
C SER A 132 21.95 0.41 -2.38
N ASP A 133 21.57 0.62 -3.65
CA ASP A 133 22.36 0.27 -4.83
C ASP A 133 23.34 1.39 -5.26
N GLY A 134 23.45 2.46 -4.48
CA GLY A 134 24.34 3.60 -4.74
C GLY A 134 23.79 4.63 -5.72
N LYS A 135 22.60 4.42 -6.32
CA LYS A 135 22.01 5.40 -7.25
C LYS A 135 21.34 6.54 -6.49
N GLU A 136 21.53 7.77 -6.98
CA GLU A 136 20.83 8.94 -6.45
C GLU A 136 19.32 8.85 -6.69
N ILE A 137 18.55 9.23 -5.67
CA ILE A 137 17.10 9.43 -5.78
C ILE A 137 16.87 10.76 -6.49
N LYS A 138 16.14 10.72 -7.61
CA LYS A 138 15.82 11.92 -8.40
C LYS A 138 14.60 12.64 -7.83
N ALA A 139 14.69 13.96 -7.75
CA ALA A 139 13.56 14.81 -7.40
C ALA A 139 12.63 14.98 -8.61
N ASN A 140 11.60 14.13 -8.71
CA ASN A 140 10.58 14.22 -9.74
C ASN A 140 9.34 14.96 -9.23
N LYS A 141 8.57 15.64 -10.07
CA LYS A 141 7.29 16.18 -9.57
C LYS A 141 6.30 15.03 -9.38
N PHE A 142 5.52 15.04 -8.30
CA PHE A 142 4.53 14.01 -8.08
C PHE A 142 3.30 14.29 -8.94
N HIS A 143 2.88 13.31 -9.75
CA HIS A 143 1.70 13.51 -10.59
C HIS A 143 0.44 13.10 -9.84
N PHE A 144 -0.30 14.08 -9.31
CA PHE A 144 -1.61 13.85 -8.73
C PHE A 144 -2.69 13.72 -9.81
N ILE A 145 -3.35 12.57 -9.84
CA ILE A 145 -4.52 12.33 -10.67
C ILE A 145 -5.75 12.47 -9.78
N ARG A 146 -6.66 13.38 -10.12
CA ARG A 146 -7.79 13.72 -9.24
C ARG A 146 -9.01 12.83 -9.41
N THR A 147 -9.15 12.15 -10.55
CA THR A 147 -10.35 11.41 -10.89
C THR A 147 -10.05 10.00 -11.39
N MET A 148 -10.93 9.05 -11.05
CA MET A 148 -10.82 7.65 -11.49
C MET A 148 -10.76 7.49 -13.01
N PRO A 149 -11.53 8.21 -13.84
CA PRO A 149 -11.45 8.07 -15.30
C PRO A 149 -10.07 8.42 -15.86
N ILE A 150 -9.44 9.49 -15.35
CA ILE A 150 -8.09 9.87 -15.76
C ILE A 150 -7.09 8.82 -15.29
N PHE A 151 -7.26 8.30 -14.07
CA PHE A 151 -6.40 7.26 -13.51
C PHE A 151 -6.47 5.97 -14.34
N HIS A 152 -7.66 5.50 -14.70
CA HIS A 152 -7.82 4.33 -15.57
C HIS A 152 -7.20 4.55 -16.95
N ARG A 153 -7.36 5.75 -17.55
CA ARG A 153 -6.71 6.08 -18.82
C ARG A 153 -5.19 6.05 -18.70
N TYR A 154 -4.64 6.60 -17.62
CA TYR A 154 -3.20 6.54 -17.34
C TYR A 154 -2.72 5.09 -17.19
N MET A 155 -3.43 4.28 -16.39
CA MET A 155 -3.10 2.86 -16.18
C MET A 155 -3.14 2.05 -17.48
N LEU A 156 -4.14 2.31 -18.33
CA LEU A 156 -4.27 1.67 -19.63
C LEU A 156 -3.05 1.97 -20.52
N LEU A 157 -2.70 3.24 -20.66
CA LEU A 157 -1.62 3.69 -21.55
C LEU A 157 -0.23 3.28 -21.07
N HIS A 158 0.04 3.38 -19.77
CA HIS A 158 1.39 3.18 -19.22
C HIS A 158 1.69 1.76 -18.76
N TYR A 159 0.68 0.93 -18.47
CA TYR A 159 0.89 -0.42 -17.94
C TYR A 159 0.19 -1.49 -18.76
N ARG A 160 -1.10 -1.33 -19.07
CA ARG A 160 -1.86 -2.39 -19.74
C ARG A 160 -1.44 -2.60 -21.19
N LEU A 161 -1.33 -1.53 -21.99
CA LEU A 161 -0.90 -1.67 -23.39
C LEU A 161 0.50 -2.30 -23.51
N PRO A 162 1.53 -1.88 -22.74
CA PRO A 162 2.81 -2.58 -22.74
C PRO A 162 2.74 -4.05 -22.31
N LEU A 163 1.86 -4.40 -21.35
CA LEU A 163 1.69 -5.78 -20.90
C LEU A 163 0.95 -6.66 -21.92
N GLU A 164 0.10 -6.07 -22.76
CA GLU A 164 -0.60 -6.78 -23.85
C GLU A 164 0.32 -7.06 -25.05
N VAL A 165 1.51 -6.45 -25.11
CA VAL A 165 2.55 -6.77 -26.10
C VAL A 165 3.46 -7.87 -25.55
N PHE A 166 2.95 -9.10 -25.51
CA PHE A 166 3.77 -10.29 -25.29
C PHE A 166 4.35 -10.75 -26.63
N ASP A 167 5.67 -10.76 -26.75
CA ASP A 167 6.36 -11.20 -27.97
C ASP A 167 6.76 -12.68 -27.86
N ASP A 168 6.08 -13.54 -28.60
CA ASP A 168 6.40 -14.97 -28.71
C ASP A 168 7.18 -15.32 -29.99
N SER A 169 7.66 -14.32 -30.75
CA SER A 169 8.29 -14.51 -32.07
C SER A 169 9.47 -15.50 -32.05
N ASN A 170 10.27 -15.49 -30.99
CA ASN A 170 11.40 -16.43 -30.83
C ASN A 170 10.92 -17.87 -30.62
N LEU A 171 9.87 -18.07 -29.81
CA LEU A 171 9.30 -19.38 -29.56
C LEU A 171 8.58 -19.90 -30.80
N GLU A 172 7.87 -19.03 -31.51
CA GLU A 172 7.25 -19.34 -32.80
C GLU A 172 8.29 -19.72 -33.87
N SER A 173 9.45 -19.04 -33.88
CA SER A 173 10.56 -19.40 -34.77
C SER A 173 11.14 -20.77 -34.43
N LEU A 174 11.27 -21.10 -33.15
CA LEU A 174 11.70 -22.43 -32.69
C LEU A 174 10.68 -23.51 -33.09
N ARG A 175 9.38 -23.26 -32.90
CA ARG A 175 8.31 -24.18 -33.35
C ARG A 175 8.43 -24.45 -34.83
N LYS A 176 8.53 -23.41 -35.67
CA LYS A 176 8.69 -23.54 -37.13
C LYS A 176 9.93 -24.34 -37.53
N ALA A 177 11.06 -24.14 -36.85
CA ALA A 177 12.28 -24.90 -37.10
C ALA A 177 12.14 -26.41 -36.80
N MET A 178 11.24 -26.76 -35.87
CA MET A 178 11.05 -28.14 -35.41
C MET A 178 9.88 -28.88 -36.07
N VAL A 179 9.11 -28.24 -36.96
CA VAL A 179 7.91 -28.83 -37.62
C VAL A 179 8.20 -30.17 -38.32
N ASN A 180 9.40 -30.36 -38.85
CA ASN A 180 9.80 -31.58 -39.56
C ASN A 180 10.62 -32.56 -38.70
N ASN A 181 10.81 -32.28 -37.41
CA ASN A 181 11.50 -33.17 -36.48
C ASN A 181 10.46 -34.04 -35.76
N ASP A 182 10.61 -35.37 -35.84
CA ASP A 182 9.73 -36.31 -35.15
C ASP A 182 9.76 -36.15 -33.62
N GLU A 183 10.83 -35.57 -33.06
CA GLU A 183 10.92 -35.23 -31.62
C GLU A 183 9.94 -34.12 -31.21
N MET A 184 9.43 -33.30 -32.14
CA MET A 184 8.43 -32.28 -31.79
C MET A 184 7.10 -32.90 -31.32
N LYS A 185 6.78 -34.12 -31.78
CA LYS A 185 5.63 -34.88 -31.29
C LYS A 185 5.81 -35.34 -29.83
N LEU A 186 7.04 -35.47 -29.37
CA LEU A 186 7.37 -35.87 -28.00
C LEU A 186 7.28 -34.70 -27.02
N PHE A 187 7.51 -33.47 -27.51
CA PHE A 187 7.54 -32.24 -26.73
C PHE A 187 6.56 -31.22 -27.31
N ASP A 188 5.25 -31.48 -27.18
CA ASP A 188 4.22 -30.54 -27.63
C ASP A 188 4.32 -29.19 -26.90
N CYS A 189 4.74 -28.16 -27.63
CA CYS A 189 4.97 -26.80 -27.12
C CYS A 189 4.06 -25.77 -27.81
N ASP A 190 3.01 -26.21 -28.53
CA ASP A 190 2.03 -25.30 -29.13
C ASP A 190 0.85 -25.07 -28.16
N PRO A 191 0.69 -23.85 -27.60
CA PRO A 191 -0.41 -23.56 -26.69
C PRO A 191 -1.79 -23.67 -27.36
N LYS A 192 -1.87 -23.72 -28.70
CA LYS A 192 -3.14 -23.94 -29.41
C LYS A 192 -3.76 -25.31 -29.14
N HIS A 193 -2.97 -26.29 -28.72
CA HIS A 193 -3.48 -27.63 -28.38
C HIS A 193 -4.02 -27.72 -26.94
N ILE A 194 -3.95 -26.65 -26.16
CA ILE A 194 -4.46 -26.63 -24.80
C ILE A 194 -5.98 -26.47 -24.83
N GLU A 195 -6.69 -27.56 -24.54
CA GLU A 195 -8.12 -27.54 -24.22
C GLU A 195 -8.30 -27.04 -22.78
N TRP A 196 -8.44 -25.71 -22.62
CA TRP A 196 -8.38 -25.06 -21.31
C TRP A 196 -9.36 -25.60 -20.28
N ASP A 197 -10.60 -25.87 -20.67
CA ASP A 197 -11.62 -26.37 -19.75
C ASP A 197 -11.24 -27.76 -19.21
N ASP A 198 -10.79 -28.66 -20.10
CA ASP A 198 -10.33 -29.99 -19.72
C ASP A 198 -9.08 -29.93 -18.85
N TYR A 199 -8.07 -29.16 -19.27
CA TYR A 199 -6.83 -28.98 -18.53
C TYR A 199 -7.09 -28.46 -17.11
N LEU A 200 -7.92 -27.43 -16.97
CA LEU A 200 -8.18 -26.81 -15.67
C LEU A 200 -8.99 -27.74 -14.75
N ILE A 201 -10.06 -28.35 -15.27
CA ILE A 201 -10.96 -29.20 -14.49
C ILE A 201 -10.30 -30.52 -14.09
N ASN A 202 -9.64 -31.19 -15.04
CA ASN A 202 -9.19 -32.56 -14.84
C ASN A 202 -7.74 -32.66 -14.37
N PHE A 203 -6.92 -31.63 -14.57
CA PHE A 203 -5.49 -31.68 -14.24
C PHE A 203 -5.09 -30.61 -13.23
N HIS A 204 -5.33 -29.33 -13.53
CA HIS A 204 -4.78 -28.24 -12.73
C HIS A 204 -5.42 -28.14 -11.34
N ILE A 205 -6.75 -28.01 -11.25
CA ILE A 205 -7.46 -27.85 -9.97
C ILE A 205 -7.25 -29.08 -9.06
N PRO A 206 -7.39 -30.34 -9.55
CA PRO A 206 -7.07 -31.53 -8.74
C PRO A 206 -5.62 -31.55 -8.26
N GLY A 207 -4.67 -31.14 -9.10
CA GLY A 207 -3.26 -31.03 -8.74
C GLY A 207 -3.03 -30.03 -7.59
N VAL A 208 -3.63 -28.84 -7.67
CA VAL A 208 -3.55 -27.83 -6.60
C VAL A 208 -4.10 -28.39 -5.29
N ILE A 209 -5.27 -29.04 -5.32
CA ILE A 209 -5.87 -29.63 -4.11
C ILE A 209 -4.98 -30.71 -3.53
N LYS A 210 -4.45 -31.62 -4.38
CA LYS A 210 -3.63 -32.75 -3.94
C LYS A 210 -2.28 -32.33 -3.35
N TYR A 211 -1.65 -31.29 -3.91
CA TYR A 211 -0.26 -30.95 -3.60
C TYR A 211 -0.08 -29.67 -2.76
N LEU A 212 -1.04 -28.75 -2.80
CA LEU A 212 -0.92 -27.43 -2.15
C LEU A 212 -1.92 -27.23 -1.00
N LEU A 213 -3.09 -27.88 -1.03
CA LEU A 213 -3.94 -28.00 0.16
C LEU A 213 -3.37 -29.11 1.05
N LYS A 214 -2.71 -28.72 2.15
CA LYS A 214 -2.49 -29.61 3.29
C LYS A 214 -3.67 -29.55 4.25
#